data_AF-A0A952NM93-F1
#
_entry.id   AF-A0A952NM93-F1
#
_cell.length_a   1.000
_cell.length_b   1.000
_cell.length_c   1.000
_cell.angle_alpha   90.00
_cell.angle_beta   90.00
_cell.angle_gamma   90.00
#
_symmetry.space_group_name_H-M   'P 1'
#
loop_
_entity.id
_entity.type
_entity.pdbx_description
1 polymer ?
#
loop_
_entity_poly.entity_id
_entity_poly.type
_entity_poly.pdbx_seq_one_letter_code
_entity_poly.pdbx_strand_id
1 'polypeptide(L)'
;MKSTSVERLQGILQSRYGKGLELSFLNDSDDVIATEANAFALKNGTLHIPITSHGRFLAVAKVPDASALPRSSAEAITEVVKMILEPAIYNWYLDQTETNRETGVFNHLGDLHSVQDDELWLETNGERAPVVLLVSHNPHRLPRLALQVHEVMNRWAFVHWNEVRAQIFGVQDIRELGAMTIFIEDALTLSSDEKFLLNEWIQTSKAENEPAIIIGSSMGWSDLKAKDILPSFLLEEAGFHQIEADRLPADRRFCEEAIKLLLDKESALQ
;
A
#
# COMPACT_ATOMS: atom_id res chain seq x y z
N MET A 1 -11.89 8.08 -4.14
CA MET A 1 -11.93 9.52 -4.51
C MET A 1 -13.01 9.77 -5.55
N LYS A 2 -13.94 10.71 -5.33
CA LYS A 2 -14.73 11.31 -6.41
C LYS A 2 -14.03 12.59 -6.85
N SER A 3 -13.10 12.49 -7.80
CA SER A 3 -12.45 13.67 -8.39
C SER A 3 -13.39 14.26 -9.45
N THR A 4 -13.55 15.57 -9.46
CA THR A 4 -14.34 16.31 -10.46
C THR A 4 -13.88 16.01 -11.89
N SER A 5 -12.61 15.64 -12.08
CA SER A 5 -12.06 15.19 -13.37
C SER A 5 -12.63 13.85 -13.81
N VAL A 6 -12.83 12.90 -12.89
CA VAL A 6 -13.42 11.58 -13.18
C VAL A 6 -14.90 11.73 -13.54
N GLU A 7 -15.64 12.57 -12.81
CA GLU A 7 -17.06 12.84 -13.11
C GLU A 7 -17.25 13.53 -14.47
N ARG A 8 -16.38 14.50 -14.80
CA ARG A 8 -16.37 15.13 -16.13
C ARG A 8 -16.07 14.14 -17.24
N LEU A 9 -15.05 13.28 -17.04
CA LEU A 9 -14.70 12.26 -18.03
C LEU A 9 -15.82 11.23 -18.21
N GLN A 10 -16.44 10.78 -17.12
CA GLN A 10 -17.59 9.89 -17.17
C GLN A 10 -18.75 10.52 -17.96
N GLY A 11 -19.02 11.82 -17.78
CA GLY A 11 -20.00 12.56 -18.58
C GLY A 11 -19.66 12.63 -20.07
N ILE A 12 -18.38 12.85 -20.41
CA ILE A 12 -17.91 12.89 -21.81
C ILE A 12 -18.03 11.50 -22.46
N LEU A 13 -17.62 10.44 -21.76
CA LEU A 13 -17.69 9.08 -22.28
C LEU A 13 -19.12 8.59 -22.43
N GLN A 14 -19.98 8.90 -21.46
CA GLN A 14 -21.39 8.55 -21.52
C GLN A 14 -22.12 9.29 -22.66
N SER A 15 -21.85 10.59 -22.85
CA SER A 15 -22.54 11.40 -23.87
C SER A 15 -22.08 11.13 -25.29
N ARG A 16 -20.78 10.90 -25.53
CA ARG A 16 -20.23 10.69 -26.88
C ARG A 16 -20.19 9.23 -27.30
N TYR A 17 -19.99 8.32 -26.36
CA TYR A 17 -19.73 6.91 -26.66
C TYR A 17 -20.71 5.95 -25.99
N GLY A 18 -21.58 6.44 -25.08
CA GLY A 18 -22.49 5.59 -24.33
C GLY A 18 -21.79 4.63 -23.38
N LYS A 19 -20.58 4.98 -22.91
CA LYS A 19 -19.74 4.11 -22.07
C LYS A 19 -19.51 4.69 -20.69
N GLY A 20 -19.48 3.79 -19.70
CA GLY A 20 -19.05 4.08 -18.34
C GLY A 20 -17.53 4.14 -18.21
N LEU A 21 -17.07 4.56 -17.04
CA LEU A 21 -15.65 4.59 -16.67
C LEU A 21 -15.51 4.09 -15.25
N GLU A 22 -14.57 3.17 -15.07
CA GLU A 22 -14.10 2.67 -13.79
C GLU A 22 -12.61 2.95 -13.68
N LEU A 23 -12.14 3.24 -12.47
CA LEU A 23 -10.73 3.50 -12.23
C LEU A 23 -10.22 2.51 -11.19
N SER A 24 -9.27 1.65 -11.59
CA SER A 24 -8.49 0.84 -10.67
C SER A 24 -7.16 1.53 -10.43
N PHE A 25 -6.94 1.95 -9.20
CA PHE A 25 -5.57 2.18 -8.72
C PHE A 25 -4.91 0.83 -8.44
N LEU A 26 -3.62 0.82 -8.12
CA LEU A 26 -2.76 -0.36 -7.91
C LEU A 26 -3.26 -1.43 -6.91
N ASN A 27 -4.45 -1.23 -6.30
CA ASN A 27 -5.08 -2.07 -5.28
C ASN A 27 -5.97 -3.20 -5.85
N ASP A 28 -6.04 -3.40 -7.17
CA ASP A 28 -6.83 -4.49 -7.79
C ASP A 28 -5.98 -5.12 -8.91
N SER A 29 -5.28 -6.22 -8.63
CA SER A 29 -4.45 -6.91 -9.63
C SER A 29 -4.88 -8.36 -9.86
N ASP A 30 -5.82 -8.52 -10.80
CA ASP A 30 -5.98 -9.75 -11.59
C ASP A 30 -5.57 -9.55 -13.06
N ASP A 31 -5.02 -8.39 -13.45
CA ASP A 31 -4.67 -8.14 -14.85
C ASP A 31 -3.40 -7.30 -15.01
N VAL A 32 -2.26 -7.98 -14.92
CA VAL A 32 -0.98 -7.49 -15.45
C VAL A 32 -1.17 -7.20 -16.95
N ILE A 33 -1.31 -5.92 -17.29
CA ILE A 33 -0.98 -5.37 -18.60
C ILE A 33 0.42 -4.77 -18.44
N ALA A 34 1.41 -5.64 -18.18
CA ALA A 34 2.80 -5.29 -18.28
C ALA A 34 3.31 -5.91 -19.57
N THR A 35 3.25 -5.17 -20.68
CA THR A 35 4.26 -5.33 -21.75
C THR A 35 4.31 -4.19 -22.78
N GLU A 36 3.31 -3.31 -22.89
CA GLU A 36 3.41 -2.13 -23.76
C GLU A 36 2.91 -0.88 -23.03
N ALA A 37 3.83 -0.16 -22.39
CA ALA A 37 3.59 0.97 -21.49
C ALA A 37 2.78 2.16 -22.09
N ASN A 38 2.40 2.09 -23.37
CA ASN A 38 1.69 3.17 -24.07
C ASN A 38 0.40 2.75 -24.78
N ALA A 39 0.09 1.45 -24.88
CA ALA A 39 -1.07 0.95 -25.62
C ALA A 39 -2.21 0.56 -24.68
N PHE A 40 -3.46 0.77 -25.13
CA PHE A 40 -4.64 0.21 -24.46
C PHE A 40 -4.76 -1.29 -24.74
N ALA A 41 -5.35 -2.04 -23.82
CA ALA A 41 -5.63 -3.46 -24.00
C ALA A 41 -7.14 -3.73 -23.92
N LEU A 42 -7.66 -4.61 -24.78
CA LEU A 42 -9.04 -5.08 -24.71
C LEU A 42 -9.04 -6.48 -24.06
N LYS A 43 -9.54 -6.59 -22.82
CA LYS A 43 -9.61 -7.83 -22.06
C LYS A 43 -11.04 -8.06 -21.58
N ASN A 44 -11.59 -9.26 -21.80
CA ASN A 44 -12.95 -9.63 -21.39
C ASN A 44 -14.05 -8.63 -21.82
N GLY A 45 -13.85 -7.96 -22.97
CA GLY A 45 -14.75 -6.93 -23.46
C GLY A 45 -14.65 -5.58 -22.76
N THR A 46 -13.69 -5.39 -21.85
CA THR A 46 -13.34 -4.13 -21.20
C THR A 46 -12.08 -3.56 -21.85
N LEU A 47 -12.06 -2.24 -22.05
CA LEU A 47 -10.91 -1.51 -22.54
C LEU A 47 -10.12 -0.97 -21.35
N HIS A 48 -8.89 -1.42 -21.21
CA HIS A 48 -7.96 -1.07 -20.14
C HIS A 48 -6.94 -0.06 -20.68
N ILE A 49 -6.87 1.09 -20.05
CA ILE A 49 -6.02 2.22 -20.45
C ILE A 49 -5.04 2.49 -19.30
N PRO A 50 -3.74 2.20 -19.46
CA PRO A 50 -2.75 2.51 -18.45
C PRO A 50 -2.55 4.03 -18.35
N ILE A 51 -2.56 4.55 -17.13
CA ILE A 51 -2.24 5.93 -16.81
C ILE A 51 -0.80 5.95 -16.31
N THR A 52 0.09 6.49 -17.13
CA THR A 52 1.52 6.63 -16.81
C THR A 52 1.91 8.11 -16.88
N SER A 53 2.82 8.54 -16.02
CA SER A 53 3.41 9.88 -16.09
C SER A 53 4.89 9.80 -15.73
N HIS A 54 5.74 10.44 -16.52
CA HIS A 54 7.20 10.43 -16.35
C HIS A 54 7.82 9.02 -16.19
N GLY A 55 7.32 8.04 -16.95
CA GLY A 55 7.80 6.65 -16.87
C GLY A 55 7.31 5.87 -15.65
N ARG A 56 6.48 6.48 -14.79
CA ARG A 56 5.84 5.82 -13.65
C ARG A 56 4.41 5.43 -13.99
N PHE A 57 4.02 4.24 -13.57
CA PHE A 57 2.65 3.76 -13.67
C PHE A 57 1.85 4.21 -12.44
N LEU A 58 0.66 4.78 -12.66
CA LEU A 58 -0.14 5.40 -11.60
C LEU A 58 -1.50 4.71 -11.41
N ALA A 59 -2.17 4.31 -12.49
CA ALA A 59 -3.50 3.68 -12.45
C ALA A 59 -3.86 2.98 -13.76
N VAL A 60 -4.99 2.25 -13.77
CA VAL A 60 -5.67 1.76 -14.97
C VAL A 60 -7.09 2.32 -15.03
N ALA A 61 -7.42 2.98 -16.13
CA ALA A 61 -8.80 3.30 -16.48
C ALA A 61 -9.43 2.10 -17.21
N LYS A 62 -10.58 1.63 -16.72
CA LYS A 62 -11.37 0.54 -17.29
C LYS A 62 -12.64 1.11 -17.93
N VAL A 63 -12.87 0.81 -19.20
CA VAL A 63 -14.08 1.18 -19.94
C VAL A 63 -14.83 -0.11 -20.27
N PRO A 64 -15.89 -0.47 -19.52
CA PRO A 64 -16.64 -1.71 -19.74
C PRO A 64 -17.41 -1.70 -21.06
N ASP A 65 -17.81 -2.88 -21.52
CA ASP A 65 -18.57 -3.11 -22.77
C ASP A 65 -17.90 -2.52 -24.03
N ALA A 66 -16.59 -2.41 -24.04
CA ALA A 66 -15.80 -1.90 -25.15
C ALA A 66 -15.61 -2.90 -26.31
N SER A 67 -16.06 -4.15 -26.19
CA SER A 67 -15.94 -5.18 -27.23
C SER A 67 -16.55 -4.80 -28.58
N ALA A 68 -17.59 -3.96 -28.58
CA ALA A 68 -18.26 -3.50 -29.80
C ALA A 68 -17.63 -2.24 -30.42
N LEU A 69 -16.57 -1.67 -29.81
CA LEU A 69 -15.97 -0.43 -30.29
C LEU A 69 -14.99 -0.70 -31.45
N PRO A 70 -15.07 0.07 -32.55
CA PRO A 70 -14.02 0.10 -33.54
C PRO A 70 -12.70 0.52 -32.92
N ARG A 71 -11.58 0.00 -33.44
CA ARG A 71 -10.24 0.33 -32.95
C ARG A 71 -9.97 1.85 -32.92
N SER A 72 -10.42 2.58 -33.94
CA SER A 72 -10.31 4.04 -33.99
C SER A 72 -11.07 4.76 -32.87
N SER A 73 -12.21 4.21 -32.43
CA SER A 73 -12.95 4.74 -31.28
C SER A 73 -12.26 4.41 -29.96
N ALA A 74 -11.66 3.23 -29.83
CA ALA A 74 -10.86 2.86 -28.66
C ALA A 74 -9.60 3.73 -28.53
N GLU A 75 -8.92 4.03 -29.63
CA GLU A 75 -7.80 4.98 -29.71
C GLU A 75 -8.23 6.38 -29.25
N ALA A 76 -9.33 6.91 -29.80
CA ALA A 76 -9.85 8.21 -29.42
C ALA A 76 -10.28 8.29 -27.94
N ILE A 77 -10.91 7.23 -27.41
CA ILE A 77 -11.25 7.13 -25.98
C ILE A 77 -9.98 7.13 -25.14
N THR A 78 -8.96 6.37 -25.54
CA THR A 78 -7.67 6.30 -24.85
C THR A 78 -7.01 7.66 -24.74
N GLU A 79 -6.95 8.43 -25.83
CA GLU A 79 -6.40 9.78 -25.83
C GLU A 79 -7.15 10.72 -24.88
N VAL A 80 -8.48 10.71 -24.93
CA VAL A 80 -9.32 11.56 -24.06
C VAL A 80 -9.14 11.20 -22.59
N VAL A 81 -9.11 9.90 -22.28
CA VAL A 81 -8.89 9.38 -20.92
C VAL A 81 -7.52 9.81 -20.41
N LYS A 82 -6.45 9.61 -21.19
CA LYS A 82 -5.09 10.03 -20.82
C LYS A 82 -4.98 11.54 -20.62
N MET A 83 -5.48 12.33 -21.57
CA MET A 83 -5.46 13.79 -21.52
C MET A 83 -6.11 14.36 -20.25
N ILE A 84 -7.16 13.70 -19.72
CA ILE A 84 -7.90 14.17 -18.54
C ILE A 84 -7.33 13.57 -17.24
N LEU A 85 -6.99 12.28 -17.24
CA LEU A 85 -6.62 11.56 -16.03
C LEU A 85 -5.12 11.63 -15.71
N GLU A 86 -4.23 11.64 -16.70
CA GLU A 86 -2.79 11.75 -16.46
C GLU A 86 -2.45 13.00 -15.63
N PRO A 87 -2.85 14.24 -16.01
CA PRO A 87 -2.54 15.41 -15.21
C PRO A 87 -3.26 15.41 -13.86
N ALA A 88 -4.50 14.91 -13.79
CA ALA A 88 -5.27 14.90 -12.55
C ALA A 88 -4.69 13.92 -11.51
N ILE A 89 -4.31 12.71 -11.94
CA ILE A 89 -3.73 11.68 -11.08
C ILE A 89 -2.29 12.04 -10.74
N TYR A 90 -1.53 12.63 -11.66
CA TYR A 90 -0.18 13.10 -11.39
C TYR A 90 -0.15 14.28 -10.41
N ASN A 91 -1.05 15.27 -10.56
CA ASN A 91 -1.16 16.36 -9.59
C ASN A 91 -1.58 15.85 -8.22
N TRP A 92 -2.56 14.93 -8.16
CA TRP A 92 -2.90 14.29 -6.90
C TRP A 92 -1.68 13.59 -6.28
N TYR A 93 -0.90 12.86 -7.08
CA TYR A 93 0.35 12.24 -6.63
C TYR A 93 1.36 13.29 -6.12
N LEU A 94 1.55 14.41 -6.82
CA LEU A 94 2.42 15.49 -6.38
C LEU A 94 1.93 16.13 -5.07
N ASP A 95 0.64 16.45 -4.97
CA ASP A 95 0.03 17.00 -3.75
C ASP A 95 0.25 16.06 -2.56
N GLN A 96 0.15 14.74 -2.77
CA GLN A 96 0.46 13.75 -1.73
C GLN A 96 1.96 13.78 -1.36
N THR A 97 2.87 13.86 -2.33
CA THR A 97 4.31 13.97 -2.04
C THR A 97 4.71 15.28 -1.36
N GLU A 98 4.04 16.38 -1.69
CA GLU A 98 4.27 17.69 -1.10
C GLU A 98 3.69 17.78 0.32
N THR A 99 2.49 17.24 0.54
CA THR A 99 1.90 17.10 1.88
C THR A 99 2.84 16.30 2.79
N ASN A 100 3.44 15.22 2.28
CA ASN A 100 4.44 14.43 3.02
C ASN A 100 5.75 15.19 3.31
N ARG A 101 6.06 16.21 2.50
CA ARG A 101 7.24 17.07 2.67
C ARG A 101 6.99 18.21 3.67
N GLU A 102 5.78 18.75 3.70
CA GLU A 102 5.36 19.85 4.58
C GLU A 102 5.08 19.40 6.03
N THR A 103 4.72 18.13 6.27
CA THR A 103 4.57 17.55 7.62
C THR A 103 5.89 17.35 8.37
N GLY A 104 7.04 17.76 7.82
CA GLY A 104 8.31 17.80 8.55
C GLY A 104 9.20 16.56 8.41
N VAL A 105 8.84 15.61 7.54
CA VAL A 105 9.63 14.38 7.27
C VAL A 105 10.94 14.66 6.50
N PHE A 106 11.17 15.89 6.02
CA PHE A 106 12.30 16.24 5.15
C PHE A 106 13.31 17.27 5.68
N ASN A 107 13.28 17.61 6.98
CA ASN A 107 14.18 18.65 7.52
C ASN A 107 15.61 18.20 7.87
N HIS A 108 16.05 16.99 7.47
CA HIS A 108 17.44 16.54 7.73
C HIS A 108 18.35 16.36 6.52
N LEU A 109 17.95 16.74 5.30
CA LEU A 109 18.83 16.73 4.12
C LEU A 109 19.43 18.11 3.84
N GLY A 110 19.98 18.73 4.88
CA GLY A 110 20.56 20.07 4.84
C GLY A 110 21.92 20.15 5.53
N ASP A 111 22.77 19.14 5.43
CA ASP A 111 24.22 19.32 5.58
C ASP A 111 24.96 18.07 5.08
N LEU A 112 25.39 18.11 3.82
CA LEU A 112 26.31 17.13 3.24
C LEU A 112 27.51 17.90 2.67
N HIS A 113 28.39 18.33 3.57
CA HIS A 113 29.78 18.60 3.21
C HIS A 113 30.76 18.05 4.26
N SER A 114 31.57 17.12 3.75
CA SER A 114 32.80 16.56 4.32
C SER A 114 32.65 15.67 5.55
N VAL A 115 33.06 14.41 5.43
CA VAL A 115 34.33 13.90 5.98
C VAL A 115 34.49 12.43 5.54
N GLN A 116 35.69 12.10 5.08
CA GLN A 116 36.18 10.76 4.79
C GLN A 116 36.42 9.98 6.09
N ASP A 117 36.31 8.65 5.99
CA ASP A 117 36.98 7.64 6.83
C ASP A 117 36.88 7.78 8.36
N ASP A 118 36.01 6.98 8.98
CA ASP A 118 36.40 5.87 9.86
C ASP A 118 35.18 5.28 10.58
N GLU A 119 35.26 3.98 10.87
CA GLU A 119 34.26 3.18 11.59
C GLU A 119 33.71 3.86 12.85
N LEU A 120 32.41 4.16 12.85
CA LEU A 120 31.57 4.26 14.04
C LEU A 120 30.11 4.08 13.62
N TRP A 121 29.57 2.88 13.86
CA TRP A 121 28.15 2.59 13.79
C TRP A 121 27.42 3.42 14.84
N LEU A 122 27.09 4.66 14.50
CA LEU A 122 26.07 5.41 15.22
C LEU A 122 24.73 4.78 14.85
N GLU A 123 24.15 4.06 15.82
CA GLU A 123 22.75 3.67 15.86
C GLU A 123 21.91 4.94 15.76
N THR A 124 21.60 5.39 14.55
CA THR A 124 20.49 6.30 14.36
C THR A 124 19.24 5.48 14.66
N ASN A 125 18.60 5.79 15.79
CA ASN A 125 17.22 5.41 16.12
C ASN A 125 16.27 6.00 15.06
N GLY A 126 16.38 5.51 13.83
CA GLY A 126 15.40 5.75 12.78
C GLY A 126 14.16 4.93 13.13
N GLU A 127 13.01 5.60 13.14
CA GLU A 127 11.71 4.94 13.29
C GLU A 127 11.63 3.78 12.29
N ARG A 128 11.59 2.56 12.83
CA ARG A 128 11.50 1.35 12.01
C ARG A 128 10.15 1.32 11.31
N ALA A 129 10.09 0.64 10.16
CA ALA A 129 8.81 0.42 9.52
C ALA A 129 7.90 -0.40 10.46
N PRO A 130 6.67 0.06 10.74
CA PRO A 130 5.86 -0.55 11.77
C PRO A 130 5.35 -1.92 11.32
N VAL A 131 5.56 -2.93 12.17
CA VAL A 131 4.93 -4.24 12.04
C VAL A 131 3.88 -4.38 13.14
N VAL A 132 2.62 -4.58 12.73
CA VAL A 132 1.46 -4.64 13.62
C VAL A 132 0.87 -6.05 13.63
N LEU A 133 0.67 -6.64 14.81
CA LEU A 133 0.00 -7.93 14.97
C LEU A 133 -1.47 -7.73 15.38
N LEU A 134 -2.40 -8.16 14.53
CA LEU A 134 -3.83 -8.17 14.84
C LEU A 134 -4.28 -9.57 15.28
N VAL A 135 -4.77 -9.67 16.51
CA VAL A 135 -5.24 -10.94 17.08
C VAL A 135 -6.75 -10.91 17.23
N SER A 136 -7.44 -11.92 16.71
CA SER A 136 -8.90 -12.07 16.83
C SER A 136 -9.33 -13.52 16.75
N HIS A 137 -10.22 -13.96 17.64
CA HIS A 137 -10.87 -15.27 17.50
C HIS A 137 -11.87 -15.30 16.34
N ASN A 138 -12.30 -14.12 15.87
CA ASN A 138 -13.14 -13.96 14.69
C ASN A 138 -12.32 -13.38 13.52
N PRO A 139 -11.85 -14.21 12.57
CA PRO A 139 -10.96 -13.76 11.50
C PRO A 139 -11.64 -12.74 10.56
N HIS A 140 -12.98 -12.75 10.44
CA HIS A 140 -13.71 -11.80 9.61
C HIS A 140 -13.61 -10.35 10.08
N ARG A 141 -13.16 -10.11 11.32
CA ARG A 141 -12.94 -8.75 11.86
C ARG A 141 -11.59 -8.18 11.46
N LEU A 142 -10.60 -9.02 11.18
CA LEU A 142 -9.22 -8.62 10.94
C LEU A 142 -9.06 -7.69 9.72
N PRO A 143 -9.69 -7.95 8.55
CA PRO A 143 -9.54 -7.06 7.39
C PRO A 143 -10.06 -5.65 7.65
N ARG A 144 -11.20 -5.53 8.36
CA ARG A 144 -11.78 -4.24 8.71
C ARG A 144 -10.89 -3.47 9.68
N LEU A 145 -10.30 -4.16 10.66
CA LEU A 145 -9.37 -3.55 11.61
C LEU A 145 -8.05 -3.15 10.94
N ALA A 146 -7.52 -3.99 10.06
CA ALA A 146 -6.32 -3.70 9.28
C ALA A 146 -6.49 -2.42 8.45
N LEU A 147 -7.66 -2.22 7.83
CA LEU A 147 -7.97 -0.99 7.10
C LEU A 147 -8.00 0.23 8.03
N GLN A 148 -8.53 0.11 9.25
CA GLN A 148 -8.53 1.21 10.22
C GLN A 148 -7.10 1.55 10.69
N VAL A 149 -6.27 0.53 10.93
CA VAL A 149 -4.85 0.72 11.26
C VAL A 149 -4.13 1.41 10.11
N HIS A 150 -4.38 1.01 8.87
CA HIS A 150 -3.87 1.69 7.67
C HIS A 150 -4.29 3.16 7.59
N GLU A 151 -5.58 3.46 7.80
CA GLU A 151 -6.09 4.84 7.83
C GLU A 151 -5.40 5.68 8.90
N VAL A 152 -5.13 5.09 10.08
CA VAL A 152 -4.39 5.75 11.17
C VAL A 152 -2.93 5.99 10.82
N MET A 153 -2.25 5.03 10.18
CA MET A 153 -0.85 5.16 9.76
C MET A 153 -0.67 6.10 8.56
N ASN A 154 -1.76 6.57 7.93
CA ASN A 154 -1.76 7.50 6.81
C ASN A 154 -0.81 7.09 5.65
N ARG A 155 -0.81 5.80 5.31
CA ARG A 155 0.02 5.23 4.25
C ARG A 155 -0.66 5.37 2.89
N TRP A 156 0.10 5.40 1.79
CA TRP A 156 -0.44 5.78 0.47
C TRP A 156 -1.30 4.70 -0.21
N ALA A 157 -1.11 3.43 0.15
CA ALA A 157 -1.89 2.30 -0.36
C ALA A 157 -2.05 1.20 0.67
N PHE A 158 -3.07 0.37 0.47
CA PHE A 158 -3.37 -0.82 1.25
C PHE A 158 -3.51 -2.00 0.29
N VAL A 159 -2.70 -3.03 0.47
CA VAL A 159 -2.65 -4.22 -0.41
C VAL A 159 -2.61 -5.50 0.41
N HIS A 160 -3.18 -6.57 -0.12
CA HIS A 160 -3.06 -7.89 0.51
C HIS A 160 -1.73 -8.53 0.09
N TRP A 161 -1.07 -9.24 1.01
CA TRP A 161 0.16 -9.96 0.73
C TRP A 161 0.02 -10.93 -0.46
N ASN A 162 -1.13 -11.60 -0.56
CA ASN A 162 -1.42 -12.53 -1.65
C ASN A 162 -1.40 -11.88 -3.04
N GLU A 163 -1.63 -10.57 -3.13
CA GLU A 163 -1.64 -9.81 -4.39
C GLU A 163 -0.22 -9.42 -4.83
N VAL A 164 0.66 -9.16 -3.86
CA VAL A 164 2.02 -8.66 -4.13
C VAL A 164 3.10 -9.74 -4.07
N ARG A 165 2.88 -10.85 -3.36
CA ARG A 165 3.90 -11.89 -3.12
C ARG A 165 4.52 -12.49 -4.39
N ALA A 166 3.79 -12.50 -5.51
CA ALA A 166 4.31 -13.02 -6.79
C ALA A 166 5.34 -12.10 -7.45
N GLN A 167 5.42 -10.85 -6.99
CA GLN A 167 6.31 -9.80 -7.51
C GLN A 167 7.49 -9.52 -6.57
N ILE A 168 7.49 -10.12 -5.36
CA ILE A 168 8.49 -9.91 -4.33
C ILE A 168 9.42 -11.13 -4.31
N PHE A 169 10.65 -10.95 -4.77
CA PHE A 169 11.69 -11.98 -4.79
C PHE A 169 12.80 -11.71 -3.78
N GLY A 170 12.92 -10.48 -3.28
CA GLY A 170 13.90 -10.10 -2.28
C GLY A 170 13.47 -8.93 -1.41
N VAL A 171 14.26 -8.67 -0.36
CA VAL A 171 14.02 -7.58 0.61
C VAL A 171 13.95 -6.22 -0.08
N GLN A 172 14.74 -6.04 -1.13
CA GLN A 172 14.78 -4.80 -1.90
C GLN A 172 13.42 -4.51 -2.57
N ASP A 173 12.74 -5.53 -3.09
CA ASP A 173 11.42 -5.37 -3.72
C ASP A 173 10.38 -4.88 -2.70
N ILE A 174 10.44 -5.39 -1.45
CA ILE A 174 9.56 -4.91 -0.36
C ILE A 174 9.82 -3.42 -0.11
N ARG A 175 11.08 -2.99 -0.01
CA ARG A 175 11.40 -1.58 0.23
C ARG A 175 10.92 -0.66 -0.88
N GLU A 176 11.01 -1.11 -2.13
CA GLU A 176 10.65 -0.31 -3.31
C GLU A 176 9.13 -0.06 -3.42
N LEU A 177 8.31 -0.82 -2.71
CA LEU A 177 6.88 -0.55 -2.56
C LEU A 177 6.60 0.77 -1.81
N GLY A 178 7.58 1.31 -1.10
CA GLY A 178 7.45 2.59 -0.41
C GLY A 178 6.45 2.55 0.75
N ALA A 179 5.96 3.72 1.17
CA ALA A 179 5.15 3.89 2.37
C ALA A 179 3.69 3.39 2.25
N MET A 180 3.50 2.15 1.80
CA MET A 180 2.20 1.47 1.74
C MET A 180 1.98 0.59 2.97
N THR A 181 0.80 -0.01 3.06
CA THR A 181 0.46 -1.02 4.06
C THR A 181 0.21 -2.35 3.37
N ILE A 182 0.92 -3.37 3.82
CA ILE A 182 0.78 -4.74 3.36
C ILE A 182 0.05 -5.53 4.44
N PHE A 183 -1.09 -6.12 4.09
CA PHE A 183 -1.89 -6.92 5.01
C PHE A 183 -1.73 -8.42 4.72
N ILE A 184 -1.25 -9.16 5.73
CA ILE A 184 -1.17 -10.62 5.75
C ILE A 184 -2.36 -11.11 6.57
N GLU A 185 -3.34 -11.77 5.93
CA GLU A 185 -4.61 -12.14 6.56
C GLU A 185 -4.46 -13.06 7.77
N ASP A 186 -3.56 -14.04 7.67
CA ASP A 186 -3.25 -14.96 8.75
C ASP A 186 -1.77 -15.36 8.70
N ALA A 187 -1.05 -15.20 9.82
CA ALA A 187 0.34 -15.61 10.00
C ALA A 187 0.58 -17.08 9.62
N LEU A 188 -0.43 -17.96 9.75
CA LEU A 188 -0.33 -19.37 9.38
C LEU A 188 -0.24 -19.61 7.87
N THR A 189 -0.65 -18.63 7.05
CA THR A 189 -0.66 -18.75 5.58
C THR A 189 0.70 -18.48 4.95
N LEU A 190 1.63 -17.89 5.70
CA LEU A 190 2.98 -17.62 5.23
C LEU A 190 3.79 -18.91 5.09
N SER A 191 4.42 -19.07 3.94
CA SER A 191 5.43 -20.09 3.69
C SER A 191 6.74 -19.78 4.44
N SER A 192 7.63 -20.77 4.54
CA SER A 192 8.93 -20.60 5.19
C SER A 192 9.80 -19.55 4.49
N ASP A 193 9.74 -19.48 3.16
CA ASP A 193 10.52 -18.52 2.37
C ASP A 193 10.01 -17.09 2.59
N GLU A 194 8.69 -16.90 2.62
CA GLU A 194 8.07 -15.60 2.92
C GLU A 194 8.40 -15.15 4.36
N LYS A 195 8.36 -16.07 5.33
CA LYS A 195 8.78 -15.78 6.72
C LYS A 195 10.22 -15.34 6.80
N PHE A 196 11.11 -16.05 6.11
CA PHE A 196 12.54 -15.72 6.07
C PHE A 196 12.75 -14.32 5.47
N LEU A 197 12.11 -14.05 4.34
CA LEU A 197 12.17 -12.77 3.65
C LEU A 197 11.68 -11.60 4.53
N LEU A 198 10.52 -11.75 5.18
CA LEU A 198 9.97 -10.73 6.08
C LEU A 198 10.88 -10.50 7.28
N ASN A 199 11.48 -11.56 7.81
CA ASN A 199 12.43 -11.48 8.91
C ASN A 199 13.75 -10.79 8.50
N GLU A 200 14.24 -11.01 7.28
CA GLU A 200 15.41 -10.32 6.76
C GLU A 200 15.11 -8.82 6.51
N TRP A 201 13.93 -8.53 5.97
CA TRP A 201 13.49 -7.16 5.73
C TRP A 201 13.43 -6.35 7.03
N ILE A 202 12.75 -6.86 8.06
CA ILE A 202 12.59 -6.13 9.32
C ILE A 202 13.92 -5.87 10.06
N GLN A 203 14.87 -6.79 9.96
CA GLN A 203 16.22 -6.63 10.56
C GLN A 203 17.03 -5.53 9.86
N THR A 204 16.70 -5.27 8.60
CA THR A 204 17.41 -4.31 7.76
C THR A 204 16.57 -3.07 7.45
N SER A 205 15.35 -2.98 7.97
CA SER A 205 14.43 -1.87 7.79
C SER A 205 14.92 -0.66 8.58
N LYS A 206 15.09 0.47 7.89
CA LYS A 206 15.65 1.69 8.49
C LYS A 206 14.95 2.96 8.05
N ALA A 207 14.00 2.87 7.12
CA ALA A 207 13.38 4.05 6.54
C ALA A 207 11.88 4.14 6.86
N GLU A 208 11.48 5.33 7.30
CA GLU A 208 10.08 5.73 7.49
C GLU A 208 9.23 5.52 6.23
N ASN A 209 9.87 5.61 5.06
CA ASN A 209 9.27 5.41 3.75
C ASN A 209 9.13 3.94 3.31
N GLU A 210 9.43 2.96 4.16
CA GLU A 210 9.20 1.54 3.86
C GLU A 210 7.75 1.12 4.14
N PRO A 211 7.31 -0.04 3.64
CA PRO A 211 5.96 -0.53 3.89
C PRO A 211 5.73 -0.85 5.36
N ALA A 212 4.53 -0.52 5.85
CA ALA A 212 4.03 -1.07 7.11
C ALA A 212 3.46 -2.48 6.87
N ILE A 213 3.75 -3.42 7.75
CA ILE A 213 3.23 -4.79 7.64
C ILE A 213 2.23 -5.06 8.75
N ILE A 214 1.00 -5.40 8.38
CA ILE A 214 -0.04 -5.82 9.30
C ILE A 214 -0.22 -7.32 9.17
N ILE A 215 -0.06 -8.06 10.26
CA ILE A 215 -0.20 -9.51 10.30
C ILE A 215 -1.44 -9.85 11.11
N GLY A 216 -2.42 -10.49 10.50
CA GLY A 216 -3.56 -11.09 11.18
C GLY A 216 -3.19 -12.42 11.80
N SER A 217 -3.85 -12.79 12.90
CA SER A 217 -3.80 -14.14 13.43
C SER A 217 -5.04 -14.48 14.24
N SER A 218 -5.44 -15.75 14.18
CA SER A 218 -6.41 -16.34 15.10
C SER A 218 -5.78 -16.78 16.42
N MET A 219 -4.45 -16.76 16.52
CA MET A 219 -3.68 -17.17 17.68
C MET A 219 -3.10 -15.96 18.41
N GLY A 220 -3.05 -16.02 19.74
CA GLY A 220 -2.38 -15.00 20.54
C GLY A 220 -0.86 -15.06 20.39
N TRP A 221 -0.18 -13.98 20.77
CA TRP A 221 1.28 -13.86 20.71
C TRP A 221 2.00 -15.04 21.39
N SER A 222 1.54 -15.45 22.58
CA SER A 222 2.14 -16.57 23.31
C SER A 222 2.06 -17.89 22.55
N ASP A 223 0.95 -18.13 21.85
CA ASP A 223 0.75 -19.36 21.08
C ASP A 223 1.55 -19.33 19.77
N LEU A 224 1.64 -18.17 19.12
CA LEU A 224 2.50 -17.96 17.95
C LEU A 224 3.97 -18.22 18.29
N LYS A 225 4.42 -17.75 19.47
CA LYS A 225 5.76 -17.99 19.99
C LYS A 225 5.99 -19.46 20.33
N ALA A 226 5.05 -20.10 21.02
CA ALA A 226 5.19 -21.48 21.44
C ALA A 226 5.21 -22.47 20.27
N LYS A 227 4.52 -22.16 19.18
CA LYS A 227 4.46 -23.00 17.97
C LYS A 227 5.45 -22.61 16.88
N ASP A 228 6.32 -21.61 17.13
CA ASP A 228 7.32 -21.12 16.18
C ASP A 228 6.71 -20.77 14.81
N ILE A 229 5.55 -20.09 14.83
CA ILE A 229 4.82 -19.75 13.59
C ILE A 229 5.53 -18.62 12.84
N LEU A 230 6.01 -17.61 13.56
CA LEU A 230 6.73 -16.47 13.01
C LEU A 230 8.17 -16.46 13.54
N PRO A 231 9.17 -16.05 12.73
CA PRO A 231 10.54 -15.88 13.19
C PRO A 231 10.62 -14.93 14.38
N SER A 232 11.56 -15.19 15.30
CA SER A 232 11.66 -14.48 16.58
C SER A 232 11.71 -12.96 16.44
N PHE A 233 12.50 -12.42 15.50
CA PHE A 233 12.65 -10.97 15.36
C PHE A 233 11.37 -10.32 14.81
N LEU A 234 10.73 -10.95 13.83
CA LEU A 234 9.43 -10.52 13.32
C LEU A 234 8.35 -10.55 14.43
N LEU A 235 8.36 -11.59 15.26
CA LEU A 235 7.41 -11.75 16.36
C LEU A 235 7.65 -10.79 17.53
N GLU A 236 8.91 -10.44 17.79
CA GLU A 236 9.30 -9.43 18.77
C GLU A 236 8.84 -8.05 18.34
N GLU A 237 9.12 -7.65 17.10
CA GLU A 237 8.68 -6.36 16.56
C GLU A 237 7.14 -6.26 16.52
N ALA A 238 6.48 -7.31 16.02
CA ALA A 238 5.02 -7.37 15.97
C ALA A 238 4.38 -7.43 17.36
N GLY A 239 5.13 -7.89 18.36
CA GLY A 239 4.71 -7.93 19.77
C GLY A 239 4.62 -6.55 20.41
N PHE A 240 5.46 -5.59 19.99
CA PHE A 240 5.35 -4.20 20.46
C PHE A 240 4.05 -3.55 20.00
N HIS A 241 3.59 -3.89 18.79
CA HIS A 241 2.37 -3.36 18.18
C HIS A 241 1.26 -4.42 18.08
N GLN A 242 1.01 -5.14 19.18
CA GLN A 242 -0.08 -6.10 19.23
C GLN A 242 -1.42 -5.42 19.54
N ILE A 243 -2.43 -5.70 18.72
CA ILE A 243 -3.80 -5.24 18.88
C ILE A 243 -4.74 -6.44 18.97
N GLU A 244 -5.38 -6.60 20.13
CA GLU A 244 -6.44 -7.60 20.31
C GLU A 244 -7.78 -7.03 19.83
N ALA A 245 -8.21 -7.43 18.62
CA ALA A 245 -9.44 -6.94 17.98
C ALA A 245 -10.69 -7.19 18.83
N ASP A 246 -10.68 -8.27 19.61
CA ASP A 246 -11.78 -8.65 20.50
C ASP A 246 -11.95 -7.71 21.70
N ARG A 247 -10.91 -6.94 22.06
CA ARG A 247 -10.97 -5.95 23.15
C ARG A 247 -11.29 -4.54 22.67
N LEU A 248 -11.25 -4.29 21.37
CA LEU A 248 -11.51 -2.97 20.82
C LEU A 248 -13.02 -2.64 20.81
N PRO A 249 -13.37 -1.37 21.07
CA PRO A 249 -14.76 -0.92 21.01
C PRO A 249 -15.33 -1.09 19.59
N ALA A 250 -16.62 -1.42 19.50
CA ALA A 250 -17.30 -1.59 18.22
C ALA A 250 -17.53 -0.26 17.48
N ASP A 251 -17.53 0.86 18.22
CA ASP A 251 -17.65 2.19 17.66
C ASP A 251 -16.37 2.60 16.94
N ARG A 252 -16.50 3.04 15.69
CA ARG A 252 -15.39 3.38 14.81
C ARG A 252 -14.48 4.48 15.39
N ARG A 253 -15.04 5.53 16.00
CA ARG A 253 -14.26 6.68 16.48
C ARG A 253 -13.39 6.29 17.66
N PHE A 254 -13.99 5.59 18.64
CA PHE A 254 -13.26 5.09 19.79
C PHE A 254 -12.23 4.02 19.41
N CYS A 255 -12.51 3.23 18.36
CA CYS A 255 -11.56 2.26 17.83
C CYS A 255 -10.35 2.96 17.20
N GLU A 256 -10.55 3.98 16.38
CA GLU A 256 -9.47 4.77 15.77
C GLU A 256 -8.61 5.47 16.83
N GLU A 257 -9.21 6.07 17.85
CA GLU A 257 -8.48 6.68 18.98
C GLU A 257 -7.69 5.62 19.77
N ALA A 258 -8.28 4.46 20.04
CA ALA A 258 -7.58 3.37 20.71
C ALA A 258 -6.40 2.84 19.89
N ILE A 259 -6.55 2.72 18.57
CA ILE A 259 -5.46 2.31 17.67
C ILE A 259 -4.34 3.34 17.70
N LYS A 260 -4.65 4.64 17.56
CA LYS A 260 -3.66 5.73 17.68
C LYS A 260 -2.88 5.63 18.98
N LEU A 261 -3.57 5.51 20.10
CA LEU A 261 -2.92 5.36 21.42
C LEU A 261 -2.06 4.09 21.55
N LEU A 262 -2.39 3.01 20.84
CA LEU A 262 -1.60 1.78 20.87
C LEU A 262 -0.35 1.89 19.99
N LEU A 263 -0.43 2.62 18.88
CA LEU A 263 0.70 2.88 17.99
C LEU A 263 1.63 3.98 18.54
N ASP A 264 1.08 5.01 19.18
CA ASP A 264 1.83 6.15 19.74
C ASP A 264 2.55 5.82 21.06
N LYS A 265 2.23 4.68 21.70
CA LYS A 265 2.75 4.32 23.03
C LYS A 265 4.28 4.15 23.08
N GLU A 266 4.95 4.03 21.94
CA GLU A 266 6.41 4.07 21.86
C GLU A 266 7.00 5.48 21.99
N SER A 267 6.28 6.55 21.60
CA SER A 267 6.79 7.93 21.74
C SER A 267 6.87 8.40 23.20
N ALA A 268 6.24 7.68 24.13
CA ALA A 268 6.10 8.09 25.54
C ALA A 268 6.85 7.21 26.55
N LEU A 269 7.44 6.08 26.11
CA LEU A 269 8.20 5.15 26.97
C LEU A 269 9.71 5.15 26.67
N GLN A 270 10.18 6.01 25.76
CA GLN A 270 11.59 6.34 25.52
C GLN A 270 11.94 7.69 26.14
#